data_AF-A0A0M1J8I0-F1
#
_entry.id   AF-A0A0M1J8I0-F1
#
_cell.length_a   1.000
_cell.length_b   1.000
_cell.length_c   1.000
_cell.angle_alpha   90.00
_cell.angle_beta   90.00
_cell.angle_gamma   90.00
#
_symmetry.space_group_name_H-M   'P 1'
#
loop_
_entity.id
_entity.type
_entity.pdbx_description
1 polymer ?
#
loop_
_entity_poly.entity_id
_entity_poly.type
_entity_poly.pdbx_seq_one_letter_code
_entity_poly.pdbx_strand_id
1 'polypeptide(L)'
;MQKSKANKKLIEVLGPVDDLESYVKADWWRNLFNANYLRTDGDLVEDEDITKKEIDIFLAALNLSRDSFILDLCCGQGRHALEIAKRGYSHVAGVDRSHYLIARARKINKSLGW
;
A
#
# COMPACT_ATOMS: atom_id res chain seq x y z
N MET A 1 13.05 24.57 -42.59
CA MET A 1 11.86 25.09 -41.86
C MET A 1 10.69 24.12 -42.04
N GLN A 2 10.52 23.17 -41.11
CA GLN A 2 9.29 22.38 -41.00
C GLN A 2 8.64 22.75 -39.67
N LYS A 3 7.47 23.39 -39.72
CA LYS A 3 6.70 23.74 -38.54
C LYS A 3 6.13 22.44 -37.97
N SER A 4 6.56 22.03 -36.78
CA SER A 4 5.90 20.96 -36.05
C SER A 4 4.47 21.39 -35.74
N LYS A 5 3.48 20.58 -36.15
CA LYS A 5 2.11 20.75 -35.72
C LYS A 5 2.07 20.46 -34.23
N ALA A 6 2.07 21.51 -33.41
CA ALA A 6 1.82 21.42 -31.99
C ALA A 6 0.49 20.66 -31.79
N ASN A 7 0.57 19.51 -31.12
CA ASN A 7 -0.54 18.62 -30.84
C ASN A 7 -1.45 19.28 -29.79
N LYS A 8 -2.22 20.30 -30.21
CA LYS A 8 -3.25 20.96 -29.41
C LYS A 8 -4.49 20.07 -29.33
N LYS A 9 -4.41 19.00 -28.54
CA LYS A 9 -5.60 18.47 -27.87
C LYS A 9 -5.43 18.76 -26.38
N LEU A 10 -5.51 20.05 -26.06
CA LEU A 10 -5.59 20.53 -24.69
C LEU A 10 -6.94 20.07 -24.14
N ILE A 11 -6.86 19.07 -23.26
CA ILE A 11 -7.78 18.66 -22.19
C ILE A 11 -9.23 19.12 -22.38
N GLU A 12 -10.07 18.17 -22.82
CA GLU A 12 -11.52 18.29 -22.77
C GLU A 12 -11.93 18.30 -21.29
N VAL A 13 -12.31 19.47 -20.78
CA VAL A 13 -12.87 19.58 -19.42
C VAL A 13 -14.26 18.97 -19.46
N LEU A 14 -14.41 17.80 -18.84
CA LEU A 14 -15.66 17.01 -18.88
C LEU A 14 -16.81 17.63 -18.04
N GLY A 15 -16.51 18.65 -17.23
CA GLY A 15 -17.52 19.35 -16.41
C GLY A 15 -18.01 18.52 -15.21
N PRO A 16 -19.04 18.99 -14.47
CA PRO A 16 -19.69 18.17 -13.47
C PRO A 16 -20.34 16.98 -14.19
N VAL A 17 -19.87 15.78 -13.87
CA VAL A 17 -20.39 14.53 -14.41
C VAL A 17 -21.37 13.92 -13.41
N ASP A 18 -22.43 13.30 -13.92
CA ASP A 18 -23.47 12.68 -13.07
C ASP A 18 -22.93 11.47 -12.29
N ASP A 19 -21.91 10.79 -12.84
CA ASP A 19 -21.27 9.62 -12.24
C ASP A 19 -19.76 9.62 -12.51
N LEU A 20 -18.97 9.88 -11.47
CA LEU A 20 -17.51 9.82 -11.52
C LEU A 20 -16.97 8.40 -11.73
N GLU A 21 -17.67 7.37 -11.23
CA GLU A 21 -17.20 5.99 -11.28
C GLU A 21 -17.17 5.46 -12.71
N SER A 22 -18.11 5.88 -13.57
CA SER A 22 -18.14 5.52 -14.99
C SER A 22 -16.85 5.87 -15.76
N TYR A 23 -16.06 6.83 -15.27
CA TYR A 23 -14.80 7.26 -15.87
C TYR A 23 -13.58 6.50 -15.33
N VAL A 24 -13.77 5.68 -14.29
CA VAL A 24 -12.71 4.87 -13.71
C VAL A 24 -12.66 3.53 -14.45
N LYS A 25 -11.54 3.25 -15.13
CA LYS A 25 -11.33 1.97 -15.81
C LYS A 25 -11.43 0.82 -14.81
N ALA A 26 -12.06 -0.30 -15.16
CA ALA A 26 -12.25 -1.44 -14.25
C ALA A 26 -10.95 -2.00 -13.63
N ASP A 27 -9.80 -1.80 -14.28
CA ASP A 27 -8.48 -2.23 -13.82
C ASP A 27 -7.65 -1.10 -13.19
N TRP A 28 -8.28 0.01 -12.78
CA TRP A 28 -7.64 1.19 -12.17
C TRP A 28 -6.66 0.83 -11.05
N TRP A 29 -7.02 -0.15 -10.22
CA TRP A 29 -6.25 -0.62 -9.07
C TRP A 29 -4.89 -1.19 -9.47
N ARG A 30 -4.71 -1.59 -10.74
CA ARG A 30 -3.42 -2.07 -11.25
C ARG A 30 -2.35 -1.00 -11.16
N ASN A 31 -2.73 0.26 -11.35
CA ASN A 31 -1.83 1.40 -11.47
C ASN A 31 -1.86 2.34 -10.25
N LEU A 32 -2.81 2.18 -9.32
CA LEU A 32 -2.88 3.02 -8.13
C LEU A 32 -1.76 2.69 -7.13
N PHE A 33 -1.58 1.40 -6.81
CA PHE A 33 -0.67 0.95 -5.75
C PHE A 33 0.80 0.93 -6.19
N ASN A 34 1.41 2.11 -6.27
CA ASN A 34 2.84 2.30 -6.54
C ASN A 34 3.39 3.48 -5.72
N ALA A 35 4.46 4.13 -6.19
CA ALA A 35 5.03 5.30 -5.52
C ALA A 35 4.03 6.43 -5.29
N ASN A 36 3.03 6.60 -6.16
CA ASN A 36 2.03 7.65 -6.03
C ASN A 36 1.13 7.40 -4.82
N TYR A 37 0.69 6.16 -4.59
CA TYR A 37 -0.10 5.79 -3.41
C TYR A 37 0.57 6.24 -2.11
N LEU A 38 1.87 5.97 -1.93
CA LEU A 38 2.58 6.43 -0.73
C LEU A 38 2.84 7.95 -0.71
N ARG A 39 2.83 8.62 -1.86
CA ARG A 39 2.97 10.09 -1.92
C ARG A 39 1.67 10.80 -1.56
N THR A 40 0.52 10.18 -1.86
CA THR A 40 -0.80 10.77 -1.64
C THR A 40 -1.41 10.38 -0.31
N ASP A 41 -1.17 9.14 0.13
CA ASP A 41 -1.84 8.56 1.30
C ASP A 41 -0.84 8.10 2.38
N GLY A 42 0.46 8.29 2.15
CA GLY A 42 1.52 7.84 3.05
C GLY A 42 1.43 8.46 4.46
N ASP A 43 0.98 9.70 4.56
CA ASP A 43 0.74 10.37 5.83
C ASP A 43 -0.40 9.74 6.64
N LEU A 44 -1.36 9.09 5.97
CA LEU A 44 -2.43 8.33 6.61
C LEU A 44 -1.99 6.91 6.97
N VAL A 45 -1.25 6.23 6.07
CA VAL A 45 -0.96 4.80 6.23
C VAL A 45 0.40 4.50 6.87
N GLU A 46 1.34 5.45 6.92
CA GLU A 46 2.65 5.30 7.57
C GLU A 46 2.67 5.92 8.99
N ASP A 47 1.52 5.99 9.67
CA ASP A 47 1.42 6.35 11.09
C ASP A 47 1.71 5.13 11.99
N GLU A 48 2.79 5.23 12.76
CA GLU A 48 3.23 4.15 13.65
C GLU A 48 2.29 3.93 14.85
N ASP A 49 1.65 4.98 15.36
CA ASP A 49 0.77 4.89 16.53
C ASP A 49 -0.56 4.25 16.15
N ILE A 50 -1.09 4.57 14.96
CA ILE A 50 -2.25 3.87 14.39
C ILE A 50 -1.90 2.39 14.18
N THR A 51 -0.75 2.11 13.57
CA THR A 51 -0.30 0.74 13.30
C THR A 51 -0.18 -0.07 14.60
N LYS A 52 0.42 0.49 15.65
CA LYS A 52 0.55 -0.19 16.95
C LYS A 52 -0.81 -0.53 17.56
N LYS A 53 -1.75 0.43 17.54
CA LYS A 53 -3.11 0.25 18.08
C LYS A 53 -3.90 -0.81 17.32
N GLU A 54 -3.81 -0.82 15.99
CA GLU A 54 -4.47 -1.85 15.18
C GLU A 54 -3.91 -3.25 15.50
N ILE A 55 -2.58 -3.39 15.60
CA ILE A 55 -1.97 -4.67 15.99
C ILE A 55 -2.37 -5.07 17.41
N ASP A 56 -2.48 -4.15 18.37
CA ASP A 56 -2.99 -4.46 19.71
C ASP A 56 -4.39 -5.09 19.64
N ILE A 57 -5.28 -4.50 18.83
CA ILE A 57 -6.65 -5.00 18.63
C ILE A 57 -6.62 -6.41 18.00
N PHE A 58 -5.84 -6.62 16.95
CA PHE A 58 -5.78 -7.91 16.26
C PHE A 58 -5.23 -9.02 17.16
N LEU A 59 -4.14 -8.75 17.88
CA LEU A 59 -3.53 -9.74 18.75
C LEU A 59 -4.41 -10.07 19.96
N ALA A 60 -5.11 -9.08 20.51
CA ALA A 60 -6.07 -9.30 21.60
C ALA A 60 -7.27 -10.13 21.13
N ALA A 61 -7.80 -9.86 19.94
CA ALA A 61 -8.95 -10.58 19.39
C ALA A 61 -8.64 -12.03 19.01
N LEU A 62 -7.44 -12.29 18.50
CA LEU A 62 -7.06 -13.60 17.96
C LEU A 62 -6.38 -14.52 18.98
N ASN A 63 -5.88 -13.97 20.10
CA ASN A 63 -5.18 -14.71 21.16
C ASN A 63 -4.09 -15.67 20.62
N LEU A 64 -3.23 -15.15 19.73
CA LEU A 64 -2.23 -15.94 19.01
C LEU A 64 -1.01 -16.28 19.88
N SER A 65 -0.49 -17.49 19.70
CA SER A 65 0.86 -17.86 20.17
C SER A 65 1.93 -17.15 19.34
N ARG A 66 3.11 -16.92 19.91
CA ARG A 66 4.27 -16.36 19.19
C ARG A 66 4.78 -17.25 18.04
N ASP A 67 4.48 -18.55 18.10
CA ASP A 67 4.79 -19.52 17.04
C ASP A 67 3.65 -19.70 16.02
N SER A 68 2.61 -18.86 16.08
CA SER A 68 1.52 -18.91 15.08
C SER A 68 2.02 -18.44 13.72
N PHE A 69 1.55 -19.10 12.66
CA PHE A 69 1.76 -18.66 11.28
C PHE A 69 0.75 -17.56 10.93
N ILE A 70 1.27 -16.40 10.54
CA ILE A 70 0.49 -15.20 10.26
C ILE A 70 0.73 -14.77 8.82
N LEU A 71 -0.35 -14.56 8.06
CA LEU A 71 -0.31 -14.02 6.71
C LEU A 71 -0.99 -12.64 6.69
N ASP A 72 -0.21 -11.62 6.35
CA ASP A 72 -0.68 -10.28 6.02
C ASP A 72 -0.96 -10.21 4.51
N LEU A 73 -2.24 -10.28 4.14
CA LEU A 73 -2.69 -10.26 2.74
C LEU A 73 -3.00 -8.83 2.30
N CYS A 74 -2.44 -8.44 1.16
CA CYS A 74 -2.36 -7.05 0.72
C CYS A 74 -1.50 -6.20 1.66
N CYS A 75 -0.33 -6.74 2.04
CA CYS A 75 0.54 -6.16 3.07
C CYS A 75 1.13 -4.79 2.70
N GLY A 76 1.05 -4.38 1.43
CA GLY A 76 1.66 -3.15 0.93
C GLY A 76 3.15 -3.07 1.29
N GLN A 77 3.53 -1.96 1.93
CA GLN A 77 4.89 -1.70 2.43
C GLN A 77 5.20 -2.39 3.78
N GLY A 78 4.29 -3.24 4.27
CA GLY A 78 4.52 -4.17 5.38
C GLY A 78 4.28 -3.61 6.78
N ARG A 79 3.50 -2.53 6.94
CA ARG A 79 3.36 -1.85 8.24
C ARG A 79 2.88 -2.79 9.35
N HIS A 80 1.95 -3.68 9.06
CA HIS A 80 1.41 -4.64 10.02
C HIS A 80 2.34 -5.82 10.21
N ALA A 81 2.72 -6.51 9.13
CA ALA A 81 3.64 -7.66 9.20
C ALA A 81 4.93 -7.34 9.97
N LEU A 82 5.54 -6.18 9.71
CA LEU A 82 6.78 -5.76 10.37
C LEU A 82 6.55 -5.43 11.85
N GLU A 83 5.44 -4.79 12.21
CA GLU A 83 5.09 -4.51 13.60
C GLU A 83 4.81 -5.79 14.39
N ILE A 84 4.13 -6.77 13.77
CA ILE A 84 3.90 -8.09 14.36
C ILE A 84 5.23 -8.81 14.59
N ALA A 85 6.13 -8.82 13.59
CA ALA A 85 7.46 -9.43 13.72
C ALA A 85 8.29 -8.76 14.83
N LYS A 86 8.29 -7.43 14.93
CA LYS A 86 8.95 -6.68 16.02
C LYS A 86 8.47 -7.09 17.42
N ARG A 87 7.23 -7.57 17.55
CA ARG A 87 6.64 -8.04 18.81
C ARG A 87 6.98 -9.51 19.15
N GLY A 88 7.87 -10.12 18.37
CA GLY A 88 8.42 -11.46 18.64
C GLY A 88 7.62 -12.61 18.05
N TYR A 89 6.78 -12.36 17.05
CA TYR A 89 6.14 -13.44 16.28
C TYR A 89 7.10 -13.94 15.20
N SER A 90 7.36 -15.24 15.20
CA SER A 90 8.44 -15.86 14.42
C SER A 90 8.06 -16.19 12.97
N HIS A 91 6.76 -16.36 12.69
CA HIS A 91 6.26 -16.90 11.43
C HIS A 91 5.28 -15.93 10.75
N VAL A 92 5.80 -14.77 10.34
CA VAL A 92 5.01 -13.72 9.67
C VAL A 92 5.38 -13.65 8.19
N ALA A 93 4.39 -13.75 7.33
CA ALA A 93 4.54 -13.56 5.89
C ALA A 93 3.63 -12.42 5.40
N GLY A 94 4.15 -11.61 4.47
CA GLY A 94 3.38 -10.57 3.78
C GLY A 94 3.27 -10.87 2.30
N VAL A 95 2.07 -10.70 1.73
CA VAL A 95 1.84 -10.83 0.29
C VAL A 95 1.11 -9.59 -0.22
N ASP A 96 1.64 -9.02 -1.30
CA ASP A 96 1.00 -7.93 -2.02
C ASP A 96 1.31 -8.06 -3.51
N ARG A 97 0.38 -7.58 -4.35
CA ARG A 97 0.55 -7.59 -5.81
C ARG A 97 1.55 -6.53 -6.28
N SER A 98 1.66 -5.42 -5.56
CA SER A 98 2.53 -4.31 -5.90
C SER A 98 3.98 -4.66 -5.65
N HIS A 99 4.71 -4.90 -6.75
CA HIS A 99 6.15 -5.11 -6.73
C HIS A 99 6.88 -3.93 -6.09
N TYR A 100 6.39 -2.71 -6.31
CA TYR A 100 6.96 -1.50 -5.70
C TYR A 100 6.84 -1.52 -4.18
N LEU A 101 5.65 -1.80 -3.64
CA LEU A 101 5.42 -1.83 -2.20
C LEU A 101 6.18 -2.99 -1.53
N ILE A 102 6.20 -4.17 -2.15
CA ILE A 102 6.99 -5.31 -1.68
C ILE A 102 8.49 -5.00 -1.65
N ALA A 103 9.02 -4.31 -2.67
CA ALA A 103 10.43 -3.90 -2.66
C ALA A 103 10.74 -2.94 -1.50
N ARG A 104 9.82 -2.02 -1.17
CA ARG A 104 9.94 -1.12 -0.02
C ARG A 104 9.85 -1.90 1.30
N ALA A 105 8.89 -2.80 1.45
CA ALA A 105 8.74 -3.67 2.63
C ALA A 105 10.03 -4.45 2.91
N ARG A 106 10.62 -5.08 1.89
CA ARG A 106 11.90 -5.81 1.99
C ARG A 106 13.06 -4.92 2.42
N LYS A 107 13.11 -3.67 1.92
CA LYS A 107 14.15 -2.72 2.32
C LYS A 107 14.02 -2.34 3.80
N ILE A 108 12.80 -2.13 4.28
CA ILE A 108 12.53 -1.83 5.70
C ILE A 108 12.89 -3.05 6.56
N ASN A 109 12.43 -4.25 6.18
CA ASN A 109 12.74 -5.52 6.84
C ASN A 109 14.25 -5.68 7.06
N LYS A 110 15.02 -5.49 5.98
CA LYS A 110 16.49 -5.58 6.02
C LYS A 110 17.10 -4.52 6.95
N SER A 111 16.57 -3.30 6.97
CA SER A 111 17.06 -2.25 7.86
C SER A 111 16.78 -2.53 9.34
N LEU A 112 15.78 -3.37 9.63
CA LEU A 112 15.45 -3.83 10.98
C LEU A 112 16.24 -5.09 11.40
N GLY A 113 17.09 -5.62 10.52
CA GLY A 113 17.92 -6.80 10.81
C GLY A 113 17.27 -8.16 10.50
N TRP A 114 16.20 -8.18 9.69
CA TRP A 114 15.48 -9.37 9.27
C TRP A 114 15.67 -9.68 7.78
#